data_AF-A0A2A5NX58-F1
#
_entry.id   AF-A0A2A5NX58-F1
#
_cell.length_a   1.000
_cell.length_b   1.000
_cell.length_c   1.000
_cell.angle_alpha   90.00
_cell.angle_beta   90.00
_cell.angle_gamma   90.00
#
_symmetry.space_group_name_H-M   'P 1'
#
loop_
_entity.id
_entity.type
_entity.pdbx_description
1 polymer ?
#
loop_
_entity_poly.entity_id
_entity_poly.type
_entity_poly.pdbx_seq_one_letter_code
_entity_poly.pdbx_strand_id
1 'polypeptide(L)'
;MPRAGATLTAPMAVAALYGELRALGSFAASSLALLVVGGLLTLATPSVEEVIVPQALLFSSMAWLVAAGALPLALSGLMTPLDAICHAMTALATGGLSTRTANIGAFNSPIIEAVLIAFMLVGATNFHVHLDVLRGRLREALSSMELQAMLAIVAAATALVSLDLVVHLHLPLSDAVRASVFQVASIATTTGYTSIDVNVLPPASRWTLICLMVVGGCLCSTAGGIKVARAVALAKMAKLEVHTVALAKMAKLEVHTLTPPNQLQHSYA
;
A
#
# COMPACT_ATOMS: atom_id res chain seq x y z
N MET A 1 -5.89 -17.82 18.39
CA MET A 1 -6.71 -17.56 17.19
C MET A 1 -8.16 -18.07 17.18
N PRO A 2 -8.70 -18.93 18.08
CA PRO A 2 -10.07 -19.49 17.90
C PRO A 2 -11.18 -18.44 18.08
N ARG A 3 -10.89 -17.37 18.83
CA ARG A 3 -11.83 -16.28 19.12
C ARG A 3 -12.23 -15.48 17.87
N ALA A 4 -11.45 -15.52 16.79
CA ALA A 4 -11.75 -14.81 15.56
C ALA A 4 -13.05 -15.32 14.89
N GLY A 5 -13.28 -16.64 14.87
CA GLY A 5 -14.54 -17.18 14.33
C GLY A 5 -15.77 -16.75 15.15
N ALA A 6 -15.63 -16.64 16.48
CA ALA A 6 -16.69 -16.12 17.34
C ALA A 6 -17.07 -14.66 17.03
N THR A 7 -16.12 -13.82 16.57
CA THR A 7 -16.43 -12.43 16.21
C THR A 7 -17.33 -12.30 14.98
N LEU A 8 -17.37 -13.31 14.11
CA LEU A 8 -18.27 -13.34 12.93
C LEU A 8 -19.73 -13.62 13.29
N THR A 9 -20.04 -13.93 14.55
CA THR A 9 -21.43 -14.02 15.02
C THR A 9 -22.12 -12.66 15.09
N ALA A 10 -21.37 -11.57 15.29
CA ALA A 10 -21.89 -10.21 15.31
C ALA A 10 -22.46 -9.75 13.95
N PRO A 11 -21.71 -9.79 12.83
CA PRO A 11 -22.27 -9.47 11.51
C PRO A 11 -23.38 -10.44 11.08
N MET A 12 -23.33 -11.71 11.52
CA MET A 12 -24.42 -12.67 11.30
C MET A 12 -25.72 -12.25 12.00
N ALA A 13 -25.64 -11.74 13.23
CA ALA A 13 -26.79 -11.20 13.96
C ALA A 13 -27.36 -9.94 13.30
N VAL A 14 -26.49 -9.05 12.79
CA VAL A 14 -26.91 -7.88 12.03
C VAL A 14 -27.61 -8.30 10.73
N ALA A 15 -27.06 -9.26 9.98
CA ALA A 15 -27.70 -9.79 8.78
C ALA A 15 -29.09 -10.39 9.07
N ALA A 16 -29.25 -11.06 10.22
CA ALA A 16 -30.54 -11.56 10.67
C ALA A 16 -31.55 -10.43 10.95
N LEU A 17 -31.10 -9.33 11.58
CA LEU A 17 -31.93 -8.15 11.84
C LEU A 17 -32.39 -7.45 10.56
N TYR A 18 -31.55 -7.43 9.52
CA TYR A 18 -31.89 -6.84 8.20
C TYR A 18 -32.65 -7.80 7.28
N GLY A 19 -32.92 -9.05 7.70
CA GLY A 19 -33.68 -10.03 6.91
C GLY A 19 -32.89 -10.68 5.78
N GLU A 20 -31.56 -10.56 5.76
CA GLU A 20 -30.71 -11.14 4.71
C GLU A 20 -30.40 -12.63 4.97
N LEU A 21 -31.41 -13.48 4.73
CA LEU A 21 -31.32 -14.93 4.97
C LEU A 21 -30.23 -15.65 4.16
N ARG A 22 -29.82 -15.09 3.02
CA ARG A 22 -28.73 -15.64 2.19
C ARG A 22 -27.35 -15.38 2.79
N ALA A 23 -27.16 -14.24 3.45
CA ALA A 23 -25.88 -13.86 4.05
C ALA A 23 -25.58 -14.67 5.32
N LEU A 24 -26.64 -15.09 6.04
CA LEU A 24 -26.55 -15.95 7.23
C LEU A 24 -25.77 -17.24 6.96
N GLY A 25 -26.03 -17.91 5.83
CA GLY A 25 -25.32 -19.13 5.44
C GLY A 25 -23.82 -18.92 5.22
N SER A 26 -23.44 -17.85 4.53
CA SER A 26 -22.03 -17.50 4.30
C SER A 26 -21.30 -17.13 5.58
N PHE A 27 -21.95 -16.40 6.50
CA PHE A 27 -21.35 -16.04 7.79
C PHE A 27 -21.20 -17.25 8.70
N ALA A 28 -22.19 -18.14 8.76
CA ALA A 28 -22.13 -19.37 9.54
C ALA A 28 -21.01 -20.30 9.04
N ALA A 29 -20.90 -20.50 7.72
CA ALA A 29 -19.86 -21.32 7.13
C ALA A 29 -18.45 -20.75 7.41
N SER A 30 -18.28 -19.43 7.22
CA SER A 30 -16.99 -18.76 7.47
C SER A 30 -16.62 -18.79 8.96
N SER A 31 -17.59 -18.58 9.86
CA SER A 31 -17.41 -18.65 11.31
C SER A 31 -16.96 -20.03 11.75
N LEU A 32 -17.63 -21.09 11.27
CA LEU A 32 -17.28 -22.47 11.58
C LEU A 32 -15.89 -22.83 11.03
N ALA A 33 -15.60 -22.48 9.79
CA ALA A 33 -14.31 -22.74 9.16
C ALA A 33 -13.15 -22.08 9.96
N LEU A 34 -13.32 -20.82 10.36
CA LEU A 34 -12.33 -20.11 11.18
C LEU A 34 -12.20 -20.66 12.60
N LEU A 35 -13.28 -21.12 13.21
CA LEU A 35 -13.24 -21.79 14.51
C LEU A 35 -12.46 -23.10 14.44
N VAL A 36 -12.70 -23.91 13.41
CA VAL A 36 -12.02 -25.21 13.21
C VAL A 36 -10.56 -24.99 12.88
N VAL A 37 -10.25 -24.23 11.83
CA VAL A 37 -8.86 -23.96 11.40
C VAL A 37 -8.09 -23.19 12.46
N GLY A 38 -8.69 -22.13 13.01
CA GLY A 38 -8.07 -21.32 14.06
C GLY A 38 -7.90 -22.09 15.37
N GLY A 39 -8.82 -23.00 15.70
CA GLY A 39 -8.72 -23.93 16.83
C GLY A 39 -7.55 -24.90 16.65
N LEU A 40 -7.51 -25.60 15.51
CA LEU A 40 -6.42 -26.51 15.15
C LEU A 40 -5.05 -25.82 15.15
N LEU A 41 -4.94 -24.63 14.54
CA LEU A 41 -3.69 -23.86 14.55
C LEU A 41 -3.27 -23.45 15.96
N THR A 42 -4.22 -23.08 16.81
CA THR A 42 -3.93 -22.71 18.21
C THR A 42 -3.46 -23.92 19.01
N LEU A 43 -4.01 -25.11 18.75
CA LEU A 43 -3.55 -26.36 19.36
C LEU A 43 -2.17 -26.80 18.84
N ALA A 44 -1.90 -26.59 17.54
CA ALA A 44 -0.63 -26.96 16.90
C ALA A 44 0.52 -25.99 17.22
N THR A 45 0.21 -24.72 17.48
CA THR A 45 1.19 -23.67 17.80
C THR A 45 0.71 -22.85 19.01
N PRO A 46 0.91 -23.36 20.25
CA PRO A 46 0.61 -22.62 21.46
C PRO A 46 1.68 -21.53 21.65
N SER A 47 1.59 -20.45 20.89
CA SER A 47 2.38 -19.24 21.11
C SER A 47 1.45 -18.16 21.67
N VAL A 48 1.57 -17.89 22.96
CA VAL A 48 0.94 -16.75 23.62
C VAL A 48 2.00 -15.66 23.67
N GLU A 49 2.30 -15.06 22.52
CA GLU A 49 3.08 -13.83 22.52
C GLU A 49 2.15 -12.72 23.01
N GLU A 50 2.36 -12.25 24.24
CA GLU A 50 1.59 -11.14 24.79
C GLU A 50 1.78 -9.91 23.90
N VAL A 51 0.68 -9.24 23.56
CA VAL A 51 0.75 -7.99 22.80
C VAL A 51 1.50 -6.98 23.64
N ILE A 52 2.68 -6.58 23.18
CA ILE A 52 3.53 -5.62 23.89
C ILE A 52 2.80 -4.28 23.92
N VAL A 53 2.78 -3.60 25.07
CA VAL A 53 2.03 -2.34 25.32
C VAL A 53 2.10 -1.31 24.18
N PRO A 54 3.25 -1.06 23.52
CA PRO A 54 3.33 -0.11 22.40
C PRO A 54 2.51 -0.53 21.18
N GLN A 55 2.38 -1.83 20.91
CA GLN A 55 1.57 -2.36 19.81
C GLN A 55 0.08 -2.18 20.11
N ALA A 56 -0.34 -2.43 21.35
CA ALA A 56 -1.72 -2.19 21.78
C ALA A 56 -2.11 -0.70 21.66
N LEU A 57 -1.21 0.21 22.04
CA LEU A 57 -1.40 1.65 21.89
C LEU A 57 -1.53 2.06 20.42
N LEU A 58 -0.69 1.50 19.55
CA LEU A 58 -0.79 1.72 18.10
C LEU A 58 -2.16 1.30 17.56
N PHE A 59 -2.58 0.06 17.80
CA PHE A 59 -3.86 -0.43 17.29
C PHE A 59 -5.04 0.39 17.82
N SER A 60 -5.02 0.78 19.09
CA SER A 60 -6.01 1.68 19.68
C SER A 60 -6.02 3.06 19.01
N SER A 61 -4.84 3.66 18.80
CA SER A 61 -4.72 4.98 18.14
C SER A 61 -5.20 4.95 16.68
N MET A 62 -4.96 3.84 15.97
CA MET A 62 -5.45 3.64 14.60
C MET A 62 -6.98 3.49 14.58
N ALA A 63 -7.58 2.81 15.56
CA ALA A 63 -9.04 2.72 15.67
C ALA A 63 -9.67 4.09 15.92
N TRP A 64 -9.08 4.91 16.79
CA TRP A 64 -9.52 6.30 16.98
C TRP A 64 -9.33 7.15 15.74
N LEU A 65 -8.26 6.93 14.98
CA LEU A 65 -8.03 7.61 13.71
C LEU A 65 -9.13 7.28 12.70
N VAL A 66 -9.54 6.01 12.59
CA VAL A 66 -10.69 5.61 11.75
C VAL A 66 -11.96 6.35 12.18
N ALA A 67 -12.27 6.34 13.48
CA ALA A 67 -13.47 7.00 13.99
C ALA A 67 -13.45 8.52 13.70
N ALA A 68 -12.31 9.17 13.92
CA ALA A 68 -12.13 10.60 13.68
C ALA A 68 -12.15 10.95 12.18
N GLY A 69 -11.52 10.13 11.32
CA GLY A 69 -11.49 10.38 9.88
C GLY A 69 -12.72 9.93 9.12
N ALA A 70 -13.56 9.07 9.70
CA ALA A 70 -14.91 8.82 9.21
C ALA A 70 -15.79 10.08 9.33
N LEU A 71 -15.49 10.99 10.26
CA LEU A 71 -16.27 12.21 10.45
C LEU A 71 -16.27 13.14 9.22
N PRO A 72 -15.13 13.57 8.64
CA PRO A 72 -15.15 14.39 7.43
C PRO A 72 -15.77 13.66 6.22
N LEU A 73 -15.66 12.33 6.16
CA LEU A 73 -16.34 11.53 5.13
C LEU A 73 -17.86 11.57 5.32
N ALA A 74 -18.37 11.41 6.54
CA ALA A 74 -19.79 11.50 6.84
C ALA A 74 -20.34 12.93 6.68
N LEU A 75 -19.57 13.94 7.08
CA LEU A 75 -19.93 15.37 6.96
C LEU A 75 -19.91 15.88 5.51
N SER A 76 -19.35 15.11 4.56
CA SER A 76 -19.42 15.43 3.14
C SER A 76 -20.86 15.47 2.59
N GLY A 77 -21.82 14.84 3.28
CA GLY A 77 -23.21 14.71 2.85
C GLY A 77 -23.43 13.70 1.72
N LEU A 78 -22.36 13.11 1.17
CA LEU A 78 -22.41 12.16 0.05
C LEU A 78 -22.35 10.69 0.50
N MET A 79 -21.92 10.45 1.73
CA MET A 79 -21.78 9.13 2.34
C MET A 79 -22.74 8.97 3.50
N THR A 80 -23.37 7.79 3.60
CA THR A 80 -24.05 7.42 4.85
C THR A 80 -23.00 7.22 5.96
N PRO A 81 -23.36 7.31 7.25
CA PRO A 81 -22.42 7.06 8.35
C PRO A 81 -21.75 5.68 8.25
N LEU A 82 -22.48 4.67 7.77
CA LEU A 82 -21.94 3.34 7.51
C LEU A 82 -20.93 3.36 6.36
N ASP A 83 -21.26 4.01 5.24
CA ASP A 83 -20.32 4.17 4.10
C ASP A 83 -19.03 4.84 4.57
N ALA A 84 -19.13 5.91 5.35
CA ALA A 84 -17.98 6.66 5.84
C ALA A 84 -17.06 5.81 6.74
N ILE A 85 -17.62 5.06 7.68
CA ILE A 85 -16.86 4.16 8.57
C ILE A 85 -16.21 3.03 7.76
N CYS A 86 -16.97 2.38 6.87
CA CYS A 86 -16.47 1.30 6.04
C CYS A 86 -15.29 1.75 5.16
N HIS A 87 -15.41 2.91 4.50
CA HIS A 87 -14.31 3.43 3.67
C HIS A 87 -13.12 3.91 4.51
N ALA A 88 -13.32 4.54 5.67
CA ALA A 88 -12.21 4.90 6.56
C ALA A 88 -11.44 3.66 7.04
N MET A 89 -12.15 2.59 7.39
CA MET A 89 -11.55 1.31 7.79
C MET A 89 -10.76 0.67 6.64
N THR A 90 -11.36 0.56 5.46
CA THR A 90 -10.73 -0.15 4.33
C THR A 90 -9.62 0.68 3.70
N ALA A 91 -9.65 2.01 3.79
CA ALA A 91 -8.53 2.88 3.42
C ALA A 91 -7.33 2.71 4.35
N LEU A 92 -7.54 2.75 5.68
CA LEU A 92 -6.44 2.59 6.65
C LEU A 92 -5.82 1.18 6.60
N ALA A 93 -6.67 0.16 6.43
CA ALA A 93 -6.22 -1.21 6.30
C ALA A 93 -5.64 -1.53 4.91
N THR A 94 -5.62 -0.56 3.98
CA THR A 94 -5.20 -0.73 2.58
C THR A 94 -5.91 -1.91 1.90
N GLY A 95 -7.21 -2.08 2.18
CA GLY A 95 -8.02 -3.21 1.70
C GLY A 95 -8.90 -2.90 0.49
N GLY A 96 -9.20 -1.62 0.21
CA GLY A 96 -9.87 -1.19 -1.04
C GLY A 96 -11.32 -1.59 -1.23
N LEU A 97 -11.94 -2.28 -0.26
CA LEU A 97 -13.35 -2.65 -0.34
C LEU A 97 -14.22 -1.40 -0.21
N SER A 98 -15.17 -1.24 -1.13
CA SER A 98 -16.13 -0.14 -1.17
C SER A 98 -17.55 -0.68 -1.04
N THR A 99 -18.43 0.14 -0.46
CA THR A 99 -19.88 -0.16 -0.38
C THR A 99 -20.60 0.15 -1.70
N ARG A 100 -19.91 0.74 -2.69
CA ARG A 100 -20.47 1.12 -4.00
C ARG A 100 -19.80 0.31 -5.11
N THR A 101 -20.58 -0.07 -6.11
CA THR A 101 -20.10 -0.81 -7.29
C THR A 101 -19.10 0.00 -8.13
N ALA A 102 -19.33 1.31 -8.26
CA ALA A 102 -18.40 2.24 -8.91
C ALA A 102 -17.24 2.70 -8.00
N ASN A 103 -17.06 2.04 -6.85
CA ASN A 103 -16.03 2.37 -5.87
C ASN A 103 -16.08 3.86 -5.46
N ILE A 104 -14.93 4.52 -5.25
CA ILE A 104 -14.86 5.93 -4.88
C ILE A 104 -15.35 6.87 -6.00
N GLY A 105 -15.27 6.43 -7.26
CA GLY A 105 -15.85 7.15 -8.41
C GLY A 105 -17.35 7.40 -8.31
N ALA A 106 -18.08 6.71 -7.42
CA ALA A 106 -19.48 6.99 -7.13
C ALA A 106 -19.72 8.36 -6.48
N PHE A 107 -18.74 8.89 -5.74
CA PHE A 107 -18.91 10.10 -4.92
C PHE A 107 -18.41 11.37 -5.60
N ASN A 108 -17.47 11.26 -6.56
CA ASN A 108 -16.92 12.38 -7.35
C ASN A 108 -16.59 13.65 -6.53
N SER A 109 -16.05 13.47 -5.33
CA SER A 109 -15.77 14.57 -4.39
C SER A 109 -14.28 14.66 -4.09
N PRO A 110 -13.64 15.82 -4.37
CA PRO A 110 -12.21 16.02 -4.08
C PRO A 110 -11.89 15.87 -2.59
N ILE A 111 -12.84 16.21 -1.72
CA ILE A 111 -12.68 16.13 -0.26
C ILE A 111 -12.60 14.67 0.18
N ILE A 112 -13.48 13.81 -0.35
CA ILE A 112 -13.47 12.38 -0.06
C ILE A 112 -12.18 11.74 -0.57
N GLU A 113 -11.79 12.06 -1.82
CA GLU A 113 -10.55 11.59 -2.39
C GLU A 113 -9.33 11.98 -1.54
N ALA A 114 -9.24 13.24 -1.11
CA ALA A 114 -8.14 13.74 -0.28
C ALA A 114 -8.06 13.04 1.09
N VAL A 115 -9.20 12.84 1.76
CA VAL A 115 -9.25 12.12 3.03
C VAL A 115 -8.79 10.67 2.83
N LEU A 116 -9.30 9.98 1.82
CA LEU A 116 -8.90 8.60 1.55
C LEU A 116 -7.43 8.48 1.17
N ILE A 117 -6.87 9.43 0.40
CA ILE A 117 -5.43 9.47 0.11
C ILE A 117 -4.62 9.54 1.42
N ALA A 118 -5.00 10.42 2.35
CA ALA A 118 -4.33 10.52 3.63
C ALA A 118 -4.37 9.20 4.40
N PHE A 119 -5.53 8.55 4.46
CA PHE A 119 -5.71 7.26 5.13
C PHE A 119 -4.90 6.13 4.49
N MET A 120 -4.89 6.05 3.16
CA MET A 120 -4.09 5.08 2.41
C MET A 120 -2.59 5.26 2.67
N LEU A 121 -2.10 6.50 2.66
CA LEU A 121 -0.69 6.78 2.94
C LEU A 121 -0.33 6.45 4.39
N VAL A 122 -1.17 6.84 5.36
CA VAL A 122 -0.97 6.49 6.78
C VAL A 122 -0.98 4.97 6.97
N GLY A 123 -1.90 4.24 6.35
CA GLY A 123 -1.92 2.77 6.44
C GLY A 123 -0.66 2.11 5.85
N ALA A 124 -0.17 2.64 4.74
CA ALA A 124 1.00 2.13 4.05
C ALA A 124 2.34 2.52 4.67
N THR A 125 2.36 3.48 5.61
CA THR A 125 3.57 3.84 6.35
C THR A 125 3.94 2.81 7.41
N ASN A 126 5.22 2.80 7.78
CA ASN A 126 5.77 1.87 8.74
C ASN A 126 5.24 2.18 10.16
N PHE A 127 4.82 1.16 10.92
CA PHE A 127 4.36 1.32 12.31
C PHE A 127 5.36 2.00 13.24
N HIS A 128 6.67 1.94 12.95
CA HIS A 128 7.67 2.67 13.70
C HIS A 128 7.51 4.20 13.56
N VAL A 129 7.19 4.68 12.36
CA VAL A 129 6.94 6.10 12.09
C VAL A 129 5.74 6.59 12.90
N HIS A 130 4.69 5.77 13.02
CA HIS A 130 3.54 6.09 13.87
C HIS A 130 3.92 6.19 15.35
N LEU A 131 4.76 5.29 15.87
CA LEU A 131 5.25 5.38 17.25
C LEU A 131 6.07 6.66 17.50
N ASP A 132 6.89 7.06 16.53
CA ASP A 132 7.69 8.29 16.63
C ASP A 132 6.80 9.53 16.65
N VAL A 133 5.75 9.55 15.82
CA VAL A 133 4.73 10.61 15.85
C VAL A 133 4.02 10.66 17.21
N LEU A 134 3.59 9.51 17.74
CA LEU A 134 2.91 9.43 19.05
C LEU A 134 3.83 9.86 20.22
N ARG A 135 5.14 9.71 20.07
CA ARG A 135 6.15 10.18 21.04
C ARG A 135 6.54 11.66 20.84
N GLY A 136 5.93 12.37 19.90
CA GLY A 136 6.23 13.76 19.58
C GLY A 136 7.49 13.98 18.75
N ARG A 137 8.09 12.91 18.20
CA ARG A 137 9.37 12.94 17.46
C ARG A 137 9.13 13.09 15.95
N LEU A 138 8.42 14.17 15.58
CA LEU A 138 7.99 14.41 14.19
C LEU A 138 9.17 14.51 13.20
N ARG A 139 10.29 15.09 13.63
CA ARG A 139 11.49 15.20 12.79
C ARG A 139 12.06 13.84 12.40
N GLU A 140 12.08 12.90 13.34
CA GLU A 140 12.59 11.54 13.12
C GLU A 140 11.63 10.76 12.21
N ALA A 141 10.33 10.89 12.45
CA ALA A 141 9.28 10.31 11.60
C ALA A 141 9.41 10.77 10.14
N LEU A 142 9.53 12.08 9.90
CA LEU A 142 9.65 12.67 8.56
C LEU A 142 11.03 12.47 7.91
N SER A 143 12.06 12.22 8.71
CA SER A 143 13.41 11.91 8.23
C SER A 143 13.61 10.42 7.93
N SER A 144 12.59 9.58 8.12
CA SER A 144 12.69 8.15 7.86
C SER A 144 12.87 7.88 6.36
N MET A 145 13.90 7.11 6.03
CA MET A 145 14.25 6.80 4.64
C MET A 145 13.08 6.12 3.89
N GLU A 146 12.33 5.26 4.57
CA GLU A 146 11.18 4.56 3.98
C GLU A 146 10.05 5.51 3.60
N LEU A 147 9.67 6.43 4.50
CA LEU A 147 8.63 7.41 4.23
C LEU A 147 9.02 8.32 3.06
N GLN A 148 10.25 8.84 3.08
CA GLN A 148 10.75 9.71 2.02
C GLN A 148 10.79 8.99 0.67
N ALA A 149 11.25 7.74 0.64
CA ALA A 149 11.27 6.93 -0.57
C ALA A 149 9.85 6.67 -1.09
N MET A 150 8.91 6.31 -0.22
CA MET A 150 7.51 6.09 -0.60
C MET A 150 6.88 7.35 -1.18
N LEU A 151 7.03 8.50 -0.51
CA LEU A 151 6.51 9.79 -0.97
C LEU A 151 7.16 10.22 -2.29
N ALA A 152 8.46 10.00 -2.48
CA ALA A 152 9.15 10.28 -3.72
C ALA A 152 8.65 9.40 -4.88
N ILE A 153 8.43 8.11 -4.65
CA ILE A 153 7.87 7.18 -5.64
C ILE A 153 6.45 7.60 -6.03
N VAL A 154 5.60 7.91 -5.05
CA VAL A 154 4.23 8.38 -5.29
C VAL A 154 4.25 9.68 -6.09
N ALA A 155 5.04 10.69 -5.67
CA ALA A 155 5.13 11.97 -6.38
C ALA A 155 5.62 11.81 -7.83
N ALA A 156 6.67 11.00 -8.04
CA ALA A 156 7.21 10.74 -9.38
C ALA A 156 6.18 10.03 -10.27
N ALA A 157 5.50 9.00 -9.76
CA ALA A 157 4.49 8.29 -10.52
C ALA A 157 3.24 9.15 -10.79
N THR A 158 2.83 9.99 -9.84
CA THR A 158 1.77 10.99 -10.06
C THR A 158 2.14 11.94 -11.19
N ALA A 159 3.37 12.44 -11.23
CA ALA A 159 3.82 13.32 -12.31
C ALA A 159 3.78 12.61 -13.68
N LEU A 160 4.20 11.35 -13.74
CA LEU A 160 4.15 10.56 -14.98
C LEU A 160 2.72 10.28 -15.44
N VAL A 161 1.85 9.83 -14.53
CA VAL A 161 0.44 9.51 -14.85
C VAL A 161 -0.35 10.77 -15.18
N SER A 162 -0.15 11.88 -14.47
CA SER A 162 -0.82 13.15 -14.80
C SER A 162 -0.41 13.66 -16.19
N LEU A 163 0.88 13.61 -16.54
CA LEU A 163 1.34 14.00 -17.86
C LEU A 163 0.72 13.12 -18.97
N ASP A 164 0.69 11.81 -18.74
CA ASP A 164 0.10 10.85 -19.69
C ASP A 164 -1.42 11.09 -19.89
N LEU A 165 -2.14 11.40 -18.82
CA LEU A 165 -3.56 11.77 -18.86
C LEU A 165 -3.82 13.08 -19.63
N VAL A 166 -2.96 14.09 -19.46
CA VAL A 166 -3.08 15.36 -20.22
C VAL A 166 -2.82 15.14 -21.71
N VAL A 167 -1.79 14.35 -22.04
CA VAL A 167 -1.38 14.13 -23.44
C VAL A 167 -2.40 13.27 -24.21
N HIS A 168 -2.88 12.17 -23.62
CA HIS A 168 -3.69 11.18 -24.34
C HIS A 168 -5.20 11.27 -24.10
N LEU A 169 -5.65 11.76 -22.93
CA LEU A 169 -7.08 11.95 -22.64
C LEU A 169 -7.51 13.42 -22.77
N HIS A 170 -6.58 14.35 -23.03
CA HIS A 170 -6.84 15.79 -23.14
C HIS A 170 -7.59 16.37 -21.92
N LEU A 171 -7.34 15.80 -20.74
CA LEU A 171 -7.90 16.30 -19.49
C LEU A 171 -7.24 17.63 -19.09
N PRO A 172 -8.00 18.55 -18.47
CA PRO A 172 -7.39 19.74 -17.88
C PRO A 172 -6.42 19.32 -16.77
N LEU A 173 -5.32 20.08 -16.62
CA LEU A 173 -4.22 19.74 -15.72
C LEU A 173 -4.69 19.48 -14.28
N SER A 174 -5.66 20.26 -13.79
CA SER A 174 -6.24 20.08 -12.45
C SER A 174 -6.90 18.72 -12.24
N ASP A 175 -7.69 18.26 -13.22
CA ASP A 175 -8.39 16.97 -13.14
C ASP A 175 -7.43 15.82 -13.37
N ALA A 176 -6.45 15.97 -14.27
CA ALA A 176 -5.40 14.99 -14.47
C ALA A 176 -4.55 14.77 -13.21
N VAL A 177 -4.16 15.84 -12.51
CA VAL A 177 -3.43 15.75 -11.24
C VAL A 177 -4.32 15.13 -10.15
N ARG A 178 -5.58 15.55 -10.02
CA ARG A 178 -6.51 14.98 -9.04
C ARG A 178 -6.68 13.46 -9.23
N ALA A 179 -7.01 13.05 -10.45
CA ALA A 179 -7.23 11.64 -10.78
C ALA A 179 -5.94 10.81 -10.62
N SER A 180 -4.79 11.33 -11.08
CA SER A 180 -3.52 10.62 -10.98
C SER A 180 -3.02 10.48 -9.55
N VAL A 181 -3.12 11.51 -8.70
CA VAL A 181 -2.74 11.41 -7.28
C VAL A 181 -3.55 10.31 -6.61
N PHE A 182 -4.87 10.30 -6.83
CA PHE A 182 -5.74 9.31 -6.20
C PHE A 182 -5.40 7.88 -6.64
N GLN A 183 -5.31 7.65 -7.96
CA GLN A 183 -5.01 6.32 -8.50
C GLN A 183 -3.61 5.84 -8.11
N VAL A 184 -2.61 6.72 -8.18
CA VAL A 184 -1.23 6.39 -7.79
C VAL A 184 -1.16 6.09 -6.30
N ALA A 185 -1.74 6.92 -5.43
CA ALA A 185 -1.75 6.66 -3.99
C ALA A 185 -2.45 5.32 -3.69
N SER A 186 -3.58 5.05 -4.33
CA SER A 186 -4.32 3.81 -4.07
C SER A 186 -3.57 2.56 -4.52
N ILE A 187 -2.95 2.60 -5.70
CA ILE A 187 -2.24 1.46 -6.27
C ILE A 187 -0.87 1.26 -5.61
N ALA A 188 -0.13 2.34 -5.34
CA ALA A 188 1.17 2.27 -4.65
C ALA A 188 1.04 1.74 -3.22
N THR A 189 -0.07 2.08 -2.53
CA THR A 189 -0.36 1.57 -1.19
C THR A 189 -1.04 0.20 -1.20
N THR A 190 -1.22 -0.41 -2.38
CA THR A 190 -1.96 -1.67 -2.59
C THR A 190 -3.40 -1.66 -2.08
N THR A 191 -3.99 -0.47 -1.89
CA THR A 191 -5.37 -0.33 -1.45
C THR A 191 -6.33 -0.78 -2.55
N GLY A 192 -6.16 -0.30 -3.78
CA GLY A 192 -6.98 -0.75 -4.92
C GLY A 192 -8.35 -0.07 -5.05
N TYR A 193 -8.53 1.11 -4.48
CA TYR A 193 -9.62 2.01 -4.85
C TYR A 193 -9.43 2.56 -6.26
N THR A 194 -10.56 2.85 -6.90
CA THR A 194 -10.61 3.46 -8.22
C THR A 194 -11.53 4.68 -8.22
N SER A 195 -11.00 5.85 -8.60
CA SER A 195 -11.81 7.05 -8.86
C SER A 195 -12.25 7.14 -10.33
N ILE A 196 -11.40 6.72 -11.26
CA ILE A 196 -11.67 6.65 -12.70
C ILE A 196 -11.55 5.21 -13.19
N ASP A 197 -12.20 4.91 -14.31
CA ASP A 197 -12.13 3.59 -14.93
C ASP A 197 -10.69 3.31 -15.42
N VAL A 198 -10.10 2.25 -14.87
CA VAL A 198 -8.74 1.83 -15.21
C VAL A 198 -8.62 1.32 -16.64
N ASN A 199 -9.74 0.91 -17.26
CA ASN A 199 -9.77 0.43 -18.65
C ASN A 199 -9.66 1.57 -19.67
N VAL A 200 -9.85 2.82 -19.25
CA VAL A 200 -9.75 4.01 -20.11
C VAL A 200 -8.36 4.66 -20.01
N LEU A 201 -7.57 4.33 -18.99
CA LEU A 201 -6.21 4.87 -18.80
C LEU A 201 -5.33 4.58 -20.02
N PRO A 202 -4.42 5.48 -20.44
CA PRO A 202 -3.49 5.17 -21.51
C PRO A 202 -2.51 4.06 -21.10
N PRO A 203 -1.85 3.41 -22.08
CA PRO A 203 -0.95 2.29 -21.81
C PRO A 203 0.19 2.62 -20.84
N ALA A 204 0.78 3.81 -20.94
CA ALA A 204 1.90 4.21 -20.08
C ALA A 204 1.48 4.34 -18.60
N SER A 205 0.31 4.95 -18.35
CA SER A 205 -0.30 4.99 -17.02
C SER A 205 -0.55 3.60 -16.45
N ARG A 206 -1.12 2.67 -17.24
CA ARG A 206 -1.39 1.29 -16.79
C ARG A 206 -0.10 0.57 -16.39
N TRP A 207 0.95 0.65 -17.21
CA TRP A 207 2.24 0.04 -16.90
C TRP A 207 2.87 0.64 -15.64
N THR A 208 2.79 1.96 -15.47
CA THR A 208 3.28 2.64 -14.27
C THR A 208 2.56 2.14 -13.01
N LEU A 209 1.23 2.04 -13.07
CA LEU A 209 0.42 1.51 -11.96
C LEU A 209 0.74 0.04 -11.66
N ILE A 210 0.92 -0.80 -12.68
CA ILE A 210 1.31 -2.21 -12.51
C ILE A 210 2.67 -2.31 -11.79
N CYS A 211 3.65 -1.49 -12.19
CA CYS A 211 4.95 -1.45 -11.50
C CYS A 211 4.82 -1.03 -10.03
N LEU A 212 3.93 -0.08 -9.72
CA LEU A 212 3.67 0.34 -8.35
C LEU A 212 3.05 -0.77 -7.50
N MET A 213 2.14 -1.58 -8.05
CA MET A 213 1.55 -2.73 -7.35
C MET A 213 2.63 -3.72 -6.88
N VAL A 214 3.67 -3.91 -7.69
CA VAL A 214 4.79 -4.81 -7.37
C VAL A 214 5.64 -4.26 -6.23
N VAL A 215 5.90 -2.94 -6.22
CA VAL A 215 6.69 -2.30 -5.16
C VAL A 215 5.90 -2.26 -3.84
N GLY A 216 4.66 -1.78 -3.86
CA GLY A 216 3.80 -1.66 -2.68
C GLY A 216 4.28 -0.63 -1.65
N GLY A 217 3.84 -0.80 -0.39
CA GLY A 217 4.09 0.13 0.72
C GLY A 217 5.36 -0.13 1.54
N CYS A 218 5.45 0.46 2.73
CA CYS A 218 6.62 0.34 3.62
C CYS A 218 6.70 -1.02 4.32
N LEU A 219 7.83 -1.31 4.97
CA LEU A 219 7.96 -2.48 5.84
C LEU A 219 7.07 -2.31 7.08
N CYS A 220 6.57 -3.41 7.64
CA CYS A 220 5.72 -3.39 8.85
C CYS A 220 4.57 -2.37 8.71
N SER A 221 3.83 -2.46 7.61
CA SER A 221 2.64 -1.65 7.30
C SER A 221 1.48 -2.58 6.89
N THR A 222 0.29 -2.04 6.66
CA THR A 222 -0.88 -2.83 6.20
C THR A 222 -0.82 -3.18 4.71
N ALA A 223 0.00 -2.47 3.93
CA ALA A 223 0.15 -2.67 2.50
C ALA A 223 0.80 -4.04 2.15
N GLY A 224 0.72 -4.45 0.88
CA GLY A 224 1.40 -5.61 0.31
C GLY A 224 2.67 -5.26 -0.48
N GLY A 225 3.04 -6.15 -1.41
CA GLY A 225 4.14 -5.96 -2.39
C GLY A 225 5.53 -6.41 -1.92
N ILE A 226 6.55 -6.15 -2.75
CA ILE A 226 7.97 -6.40 -2.45
C ILE A 226 8.44 -5.55 -1.28
N LYS A 227 7.78 -4.41 -1.04
CA LYS A 227 8.07 -3.35 -0.08
C LYS A 227 9.10 -2.35 -0.56
N VAL A 228 8.83 -1.07 -0.32
CA VAL A 228 9.67 0.08 -0.71
C VAL A 228 11.13 -0.12 -0.29
N ALA A 229 11.37 -0.53 0.96
CA ALA A 229 12.73 -0.73 1.47
C ALA A 229 13.51 -1.79 0.66
N ARG A 230 12.87 -2.90 0.29
CA ARG A 230 13.49 -3.96 -0.52
C ARG A 230 13.68 -3.52 -1.97
N ALA A 231 12.70 -2.80 -2.54
CA ALA A 231 12.83 -2.25 -3.89
C ALA A 231 14.01 -1.27 -4.01
N VAL A 232 14.16 -0.37 -3.04
CA VAL A 232 15.30 0.57 -2.99
C VAL A 232 16.62 -0.16 -2.79
N ALA A 233 16.67 -1.18 -1.92
CA ALA A 233 17.86 -2.00 -1.73
C ALA A 233 18.27 -2.73 -3.02
N LEU A 234 17.32 -3.35 -3.72
CA LEU A 234 17.55 -4.00 -5.01
C LEU A 234 18.07 -3.01 -6.06
N ALA A 235 17.49 -1.82 -6.15
CA ALA A 235 17.95 -0.78 -7.07
C ALA A 235 19.39 -0.33 -6.76
N LYS A 236 19.74 -0.19 -5.48
CA LYS A 236 21.11 0.12 -5.05
C LYS A 236 22.08 -1.00 -5.39
N MET A 237 21.72 -2.27 -5.12
CA MET A 237 22.54 -3.43 -5.45
C MET A 237 22.79 -3.55 -6.96
N ALA A 238 21.74 -3.38 -7.78
CA ALA A 238 21.86 -3.39 -9.23
C ALA A 238 22.79 -2.28 -9.74
N LYS A 239 22.67 -1.06 -9.19
CA LYS A 239 23.55 0.06 -9.55
C LYS A 239 25.02 -0.21 -9.20
N LEU A 240 25.27 -0.82 -8.04
CA LEU A 240 26.61 -1.21 -7.62
C LEU A 240 27.20 -2.28 -8.54
N GLU A 241 26.41 -3.28 -8.92
CA GLU A 241 26.87 -4.36 -9.82
C GLU A 241 27.20 -3.85 -11.23
N VAL A 242 26.39 -2.94 -11.77
CA VAL A 242 26.71 -2.31 -13.06
C VAL A 242 28.02 -1.52 -12.99
N HIS A 243 28.25 -0.83 -11.87
CA HIS A 243 29.48 -0.07 -11.66
C HIS A 243 30.71 -0.96 -11.50
N THR A 244 30.62 -2.06 -10.75
CA THR A 244 31.74 -3.03 -10.60
C THR A 244 32.08 -3.70 -11.92
N VAL A 245 31.09 -4.10 -12.71
CA VAL A 245 31.31 -4.69 -14.05
C VAL A 245 31.93 -3.66 -15.01
N ALA A 246 31.47 -2.41 -14.97
CA ALA A 246 32.03 -1.34 -15.80
C ALA A 246 33.51 -1.08 -15.46
N LEU A 247 33.86 -0.98 -14.17
CA LEU A 247 35.24 -0.81 -13.71
C LEU A 247 36.12 -2.02 -14.06
N ALA A 248 35.63 -3.24 -13.86
CA ALA A 248 36.35 -4.46 -14.23
C ALA A 248 36.66 -4.52 -15.74
N LYS A 249 35.75 -4.01 -16.58
CA LYS A 249 35.96 -3.89 -18.03
C LYS A 249 37.01 -2.83 -18.37
N MET A 250 36.99 -1.68 -17.70
CA MET A 250 38.01 -0.63 -17.90
C MET A 250 39.41 -1.09 -17.47
N ALA A 251 39.53 -1.75 -16.33
CA ALA A 251 40.81 -2.29 -15.85
C ALA A 251 41.41 -3.34 -16.83
N LYS A 252 40.57 -4.21 -17.43
CA LYS A 252 41.03 -5.16 -18.45
C LYS A 252 41.53 -4.48 -19.74
N LEU A 253 40.91 -3.36 -20.14
CA LEU A 253 41.33 -2.61 -21.32
C LEU A 253 42.68 -1.91 -21.08
N GLU A 254 42.88 -1.35 -19.89
CA GLU A 254 44.12 -0.66 -19.51
C GLU A 254 45.33 -1.61 -19.44
N VAL A 255 45.14 -2.82 -18.88
CA VAL A 255 46.15 -3.89 -18.87
C VAL A 255 46.51 -4.34 -20.29
N HIS A 256 45.53 -4.42 -21.21
CA HIS A 256 45.78 -4.81 -22.59
C HIS A 256 46.53 -3.74 -23.39
N THR A 257 46.33 -2.45 -23.07
CA THR A 257 47.07 -1.34 -23.68
C THR A 257 48.50 -1.16 -23.16
N LEU A 258 48.78 -1.61 -21.93
CA LEU A 258 50.09 -1.46 -21.29
C LEU A 258 50.99 -2.70 -21.39
N THR A 259 50.49 -3.83 -21.91
CA THR A 259 51.30 -5.03 -22.16
C THR A 259 51.84 -5.04 -23.59
N PRO A 260 53.17 -4.95 -23.81
CA PRO A 260 53.74 -5.05 -25.15
C PRO A 260 53.53 -6.45 -25.74
N PRO A 261 53.33 -6.58 -27.07
CA PRO A 261 52.88 -7.82 -27.73
C PRO A 261 53.80 -9.05 -27.55
N ASN A 262 55.05 -8.86 -27.12
CA ASN A 262 56.03 -9.95 -26.96
C ASN A 262 55.92 -10.75 -25.64
N GLN A 263 55.00 -10.43 -24.72
CA GLN A 263 54.88 -11.12 -23.42
C GLN A 263 53.65 -12.01 -23.27
N LEU A 264 52.71 -12.00 -24.23
CA LEU A 264 51.46 -12.79 -24.14
C LEU A 264 51.60 -14.25 -24.63
N GLN A 265 52.71 -14.62 -25.28
CA GLN A 265 52.90 -15.97 -25.85
C GLN A 265 53.54 -16.98 -24.90
N HIS A 266 54.12 -16.57 -23.76
CA HIS A 266 54.84 -17.49 -22.86
C HIS A 266 54.04 -18.01 -21.66
N SER A 267 52.79 -17.57 -21.48
CA SER A 267 52.00 -17.94 -20.29
C SER A 267 50.98 -19.07 -20.52
N TYR A 268 51.02 -19.74 -21.68
CA TYR A 268 50.20 -20.90 -22.05
C TYR A 268 51.06 -22.12 -22.45
N ALA A 269 52.18 -22.35 -21.74
CA ALA A 269 52.96 -23.58 -21.83
C ALA A 269 53.07 -24.23 -20.44
#